data_AF-A0A845FUX2-F1
#
_entry.id   AF-A0A845FUX2-F1
#
_cell.length_a   1.000
_cell.length_b   1.000
_cell.length_c   1.000
_cell.angle_alpha   90.00
_cell.angle_beta   90.00
_cell.angle_gamma   90.00
#
_symmetry.space_group_name_H-M   'P 1'
#
loop_
_entity.id
_entity.type
_entity.pdbx_description
1 polymer ?
#
loop_
_entity_poly.entity_id
_entity_poly.type
_entity_poly.pdbx_seq_one_letter_code
_entity_poly.pdbx_strand_id
1 'polypeptide(L)'
;MNPQSPPNPPRQSSPSAGHSDTHAPIMAGAAIELPASITVNGIAHAVMMVTPTAMEAFATGFAFSEGIIDSIDDLRDLTVSHLRRPLLPEAPQSANPSPEIDTITLELEISPRQWQRYRNTRQLRQGSSGCGLCGHEALATAMPALAPLAPSALPAPEQLQGLQALLAREQLQQPSGNGLHAALLRAPDGESLCCLQDIGRHNALDKVIGHALLQGVALENHSVLMSSRSSVELVQKAVRARLSTLLHLGSPSTLAIQLARHYRLNLLQVTRQQRVQVHAGPDSETTP
;
A
#
# COMPACT_ATOMS: atom_id res chain seq x y z
N MET A 1 -37.26 -16.43 84.89
CA MET A 1 -36.28 -17.43 84.43
C MET A 1 -35.98 -17.16 82.97
N ASN A 2 -34.78 -16.61 82.71
CA ASN A 2 -33.88 -16.67 81.53
C ASN A 2 -34.39 -17.06 80.12
N PRO A 3 -33.75 -16.55 79.04
CA PRO A 3 -33.57 -15.14 78.65
C PRO A 3 -33.89 -14.92 77.14
N GLN A 4 -33.94 -13.66 76.71
CA GLN A 4 -34.10 -13.23 75.31
C GLN A 4 -32.91 -13.64 74.43
N SER A 5 -33.20 -14.16 73.23
CA SER A 5 -32.23 -14.27 72.12
C SER A 5 -32.23 -12.99 71.27
N PRO A 6 -31.07 -12.48 70.83
CA PRO A 6 -30.97 -11.25 70.03
C PRO A 6 -31.36 -11.49 68.56
N PRO A 7 -31.66 -10.40 67.79
CA PRO A 7 -32.21 -10.51 66.44
C PRO A 7 -31.17 -10.96 65.41
N ASN A 8 -31.63 -11.69 64.38
CA ASN A 8 -30.82 -12.04 63.22
C ASN A 8 -30.37 -10.78 62.46
N PRO A 9 -29.10 -10.69 62.04
CA PRO A 9 -28.63 -9.59 61.20
C PRO A 9 -29.26 -9.67 59.79
N PRO A 10 -29.46 -8.53 59.11
CA PRO A 10 -30.00 -8.51 57.76
C PRO A 10 -29.05 -9.24 56.80
N ARG A 11 -29.63 -10.04 55.90
CA ARG A 11 -28.91 -10.70 54.81
C ARG A 11 -28.18 -9.63 53.99
N GLN A 12 -26.85 -9.66 54.01
CA GLN A 12 -26.03 -8.90 53.08
C GLN A 12 -26.34 -9.43 51.68
N SER A 13 -27.00 -8.59 50.86
CA SER A 13 -27.09 -8.75 49.43
C SER A 13 -25.67 -8.77 48.88
N SER A 14 -25.24 -9.90 48.33
CA SER A 14 -24.04 -10.01 47.51
C SER A 14 -24.12 -8.93 46.43
N PRO A 15 -23.08 -8.10 46.22
CA PRO A 15 -23.08 -7.21 45.08
C PRO A 15 -23.09 -8.13 43.84
N SER A 16 -24.17 -8.01 43.05
CA SER A 16 -24.22 -8.60 41.72
C SER A 16 -22.93 -8.23 41.02
N ALA A 17 -22.17 -9.25 40.57
CA ALA A 17 -21.03 -9.05 39.71
C ALA A 17 -21.48 -8.15 38.56
N GLY A 18 -21.09 -6.87 38.64
CA GLY A 18 -21.25 -5.93 37.56
C GLY A 18 -20.55 -6.58 36.38
N HIS A 19 -21.34 -6.96 35.38
CA HIS A 19 -20.82 -7.20 34.06
C HIS A 19 -20.15 -5.88 33.70
N SER A 20 -18.83 -5.84 33.81
CA SER A 20 -18.05 -4.76 33.25
C SER A 20 -18.29 -4.87 31.75
N ASP A 21 -19.26 -4.10 31.25
CA ASP A 21 -19.42 -3.78 29.84
C ASP A 21 -18.16 -3.01 29.43
N THR A 22 -17.06 -3.74 29.25
CA THR A 22 -15.86 -3.29 28.56
C THR A 22 -16.09 -3.41 27.05
N HIS A 23 -17.22 -2.87 26.58
CA HIS A 23 -17.28 -2.39 25.20
C HIS A 23 -16.56 -1.05 25.16
N ALA A 24 -15.22 -1.09 25.28
CA ALA A 24 -14.41 -0.02 24.71
C ALA A 24 -14.88 0.12 23.25
N PRO A 25 -15.13 1.34 22.75
CA PRO A 25 -15.61 1.52 21.39
C PRO A 25 -14.62 0.82 20.45
N ILE A 26 -15.11 -0.19 19.71
CA ILE A 26 -14.35 -1.09 18.83
C ILE A 26 -13.47 -0.32 17.82
N MET A 27 -13.72 0.98 17.65
CA MET A 27 -13.09 1.89 16.71
C MET A 27 -11.85 2.63 17.23
N ALA A 28 -11.55 2.61 18.55
CA ALA A 28 -10.40 3.35 19.08
C ALA A 28 -9.07 2.68 18.69
N GLY A 29 -8.37 3.23 17.70
CA GLY A 29 -7.05 2.78 17.25
C GLY A 29 -7.07 1.84 16.04
N ALA A 30 -8.24 1.52 15.48
CA ALA A 30 -8.37 0.78 14.23
C ALA A 30 -7.93 1.64 13.02
N ALA A 31 -7.33 1.00 12.03
CA ALA A 31 -7.02 1.63 10.76
C ALA A 31 -8.30 2.04 10.02
N ILE A 32 -8.32 3.25 9.45
CA ILE A 32 -9.40 3.69 8.55
C ILE A 32 -9.14 3.09 7.17
N GLU A 33 -10.16 2.44 6.62
CA GLU A 33 -10.19 1.84 5.28
C GLU A 33 -11.40 2.36 4.53
N LEU A 34 -11.18 3.06 3.41
CA LEU A 34 -12.22 3.59 2.53
C LEU A 34 -12.04 3.07 1.10
N PRO A 35 -13.11 2.84 0.34
CA PRO A 35 -13.00 2.60 -1.09
C PRO A 35 -12.68 3.90 -1.83
N ALA A 36 -11.65 3.87 -2.67
CA ALA A 36 -11.27 4.93 -3.59
C ALA A 36 -11.55 4.50 -5.03
N SER A 37 -12.50 5.18 -5.70
CA SER A 37 -12.77 4.99 -7.13
C SER A 37 -11.79 5.82 -7.95
N ILE A 38 -11.16 5.19 -8.94
CA ILE A 38 -10.18 5.82 -9.83
C ILE A 38 -10.77 5.87 -11.24
N THR A 39 -10.81 7.06 -11.81
CA THR A 39 -11.22 7.30 -13.20
C THR A 39 -10.08 7.95 -13.98
N VAL A 40 -9.99 7.62 -15.27
CA VAL A 40 -9.01 8.20 -16.20
C VAL A 40 -9.76 8.80 -17.38
N ASN A 41 -9.67 10.12 -17.57
CA ASN A 41 -10.44 10.89 -18.56
C ASN A 41 -11.94 10.53 -18.52
N GLY A 42 -12.52 10.50 -17.32
CA GLY A 42 -13.93 10.18 -17.08
C GLY A 42 -14.32 8.71 -17.20
N ILE A 43 -13.37 7.81 -17.49
CA ILE A 43 -13.62 6.37 -17.61
C ILE A 43 -13.20 5.64 -16.34
N ALA A 44 -14.12 4.86 -15.76
CA ALA A 44 -13.82 4.00 -14.61
C ALA A 44 -12.68 3.02 -14.91
N HIS A 45 -11.66 3.05 -14.03
CA HIS A 45 -10.46 2.23 -14.13
C HIS A 45 -10.38 1.17 -13.04
N ALA A 46 -10.47 1.56 -11.77
CA ALA A 46 -10.34 0.67 -10.62
C ALA A 46 -11.06 1.21 -9.38
N VAL A 47 -11.25 0.32 -8.40
CA VAL A 47 -11.59 0.69 -7.02
C VAL A 47 -10.58 0.04 -6.10
N MET A 48 -9.95 0.84 -5.24
CA MET A 48 -8.92 0.39 -4.30
C MET A 48 -9.40 0.64 -2.88
N MET A 49 -9.16 -0.30 -1.96
CA MET A 49 -9.31 -0.02 -0.53
C MET A 49 -8.06 0.70 -0.04
N VAL A 50 -8.22 1.87 0.56
CA VAL A 50 -7.12 2.76 0.93
C VAL A 50 -7.28 3.33 2.33
N THR A 51 -6.15 3.72 2.93
CA THR A 51 -6.16 4.65 4.06
C THR A 51 -6.20 6.08 3.51
N PRO A 52 -7.13 6.94 3.94
CA PRO A 52 -7.44 8.22 3.30
C PRO A 52 -6.43 9.33 3.65
N THR A 53 -5.15 9.08 3.38
CA THR A 53 -4.02 9.97 3.65
C THR A 53 -3.12 10.06 2.42
N ALA A 54 -2.56 11.24 2.18
CA ALA A 54 -1.70 11.52 1.03
C ALA A 54 -2.33 11.07 -0.30
N MET A 55 -3.61 11.38 -0.52
CA MET A 55 -4.38 10.87 -1.66
C MET A 55 -3.88 11.34 -3.02
N GLU A 56 -3.34 12.56 -3.10
CA GLU A 56 -2.67 13.05 -4.30
C GLU A 56 -1.43 12.22 -4.64
N ALA A 57 -0.62 11.91 -3.62
CA ALA A 57 0.55 11.04 -3.77
C ALA A 57 0.13 9.61 -4.14
N PHE A 58 -0.92 9.06 -3.52
CA PHE A 58 -1.47 7.76 -3.89
C PHE A 58 -1.91 7.74 -5.37
N ALA A 59 -2.74 8.68 -5.81
CA ALA A 59 -3.27 8.70 -7.17
C ALA A 59 -2.16 8.87 -8.21
N THR A 60 -1.22 9.79 -7.95
CA THR A 60 -0.06 10.04 -8.82
C THR A 60 0.82 8.80 -8.94
N GLY A 61 1.16 8.19 -7.80
CA GLY A 61 2.01 7.01 -7.78
C GLY A 61 1.33 5.78 -8.36
N PHE A 62 0.04 5.59 -8.11
CA PHE A 62 -0.77 4.54 -8.74
C PHE A 62 -0.77 4.72 -10.27
N ALA A 63 -1.04 5.93 -10.77
CA ALA A 63 -1.05 6.20 -12.19
C ALA A 63 0.30 5.88 -12.85
N PHE A 64 1.38 6.28 -12.19
CA PHE A 64 2.72 6.05 -12.69
C PHE A 64 3.07 4.55 -12.65
N SER A 65 2.85 3.90 -11.52
CA SER A 65 3.28 2.52 -11.28
C SER A 65 2.48 1.49 -12.09
N GLU A 66 1.21 1.79 -12.41
CA GLU A 66 0.36 1.04 -13.35
C GLU A 66 0.68 1.32 -14.82
N GLY A 67 1.54 2.31 -15.12
CA GLY A 67 1.88 2.71 -16.49
C GLY A 67 0.78 3.47 -17.22
N ILE A 68 -0.12 4.12 -16.48
CA ILE A 68 -1.12 5.06 -17.03
C ILE A 68 -0.40 6.35 -17.48
N ILE A 69 0.59 6.79 -16.71
CA ILE A 69 1.50 7.89 -17.04
C ILE A 69 2.95 7.41 -17.04
N ASP A 70 3.80 8.02 -17.86
CA ASP A 70 5.26 7.73 -17.90
C ASP A 70 6.07 8.85 -17.23
N SER A 71 5.51 10.05 -17.10
CA SER A 71 6.07 11.20 -16.37
C SER A 71 4.97 11.91 -15.58
N ILE A 72 5.35 12.72 -14.58
CA ILE A 72 4.40 13.60 -13.88
C ILE A 72 3.71 14.59 -14.85
N ASP A 73 4.40 15.03 -15.90
CA ASP A 73 3.86 15.95 -16.91
C ASP A 73 2.72 15.34 -17.75
N ASP A 74 2.58 14.02 -17.73
CA ASP A 74 1.46 13.34 -18.39
C ASP A 74 0.16 13.46 -17.58
N LEU A 75 0.21 13.73 -16.28
CA LEU A 75 -0.95 13.98 -15.44
C LEU A 75 -1.30 15.48 -15.54
N ARG A 76 -2.34 15.79 -16.29
CA ARG A 76 -2.77 17.16 -16.58
C ARG A 76 -3.63 17.76 -15.47
N ASP A 77 -4.46 16.93 -14.88
CA ASP A 77 -5.26 17.30 -13.72
C ASP A 77 -5.52 16.08 -12.82
N LEU A 78 -5.74 16.36 -11.55
CA LEU A 78 -6.13 15.38 -10.54
C LEU A 78 -7.14 16.02 -9.59
N THR A 79 -8.39 15.55 -9.66
CA THR A 79 -9.42 15.95 -8.70
C THR A 79 -9.60 14.84 -7.65
N VAL A 80 -9.47 15.22 -6.38
CA VAL A 80 -9.71 14.34 -5.21
C VAL A 80 -10.99 14.80 -4.51
N SER A 81 -12.01 13.94 -4.50
CA SER A 81 -13.30 14.24 -3.86
C SER A 81 -13.63 13.24 -2.76
N HIS A 82 -14.10 13.74 -1.62
CA HIS A 82 -14.63 12.93 -0.53
C HIS A 82 -16.16 12.92 -0.60
N LEU A 83 -16.75 11.73 -0.72
CA LEU A 83 -18.19 11.56 -0.87
C LEU A 83 -18.69 10.54 0.13
N ARG A 84 -19.95 10.70 0.55
CA ARG A 84 -20.65 9.69 1.33
C ARG A 84 -21.66 8.98 0.42
N ARG A 85 -21.63 7.64 0.40
CA ARG A 85 -22.48 6.83 -0.49
C ARG A 85 -23.00 5.57 0.22
N PRO A 86 -24.13 5.00 -0.22
CA PRO A 86 -24.60 3.71 0.29
C PRO A 86 -23.56 2.60 0.04
N LEU A 87 -23.29 1.78 1.06
CA LEU A 87 -22.34 0.66 0.98
C LEU A 87 -22.75 -0.39 -0.07
N LEU A 88 -24.04 -0.65 -0.17
CA LEU A 88 -24.62 -1.62 -1.10
C LEU A 88 -25.57 -0.91 -2.05
N PRO A 89 -25.67 -1.35 -3.33
CA PRO A 89 -26.70 -0.86 -4.24
C PRO A 89 -28.07 -0.96 -3.58
N GLU A 90 -28.86 0.10 -3.64
CA GLU A 90 -30.21 0.07 -3.07
C GLU A 90 -31.06 -0.92 -3.86
N ALA A 91 -31.47 -2.01 -3.21
CA ALA A 91 -32.50 -2.88 -3.75
C ALA A 91 -33.85 -2.15 -3.63
N PRO A 92 -34.67 -2.11 -4.71
CA PRO A 92 -36.01 -1.55 -4.60
C PRO A 92 -36.78 -2.33 -3.52
N GLN A 93 -37.29 -1.61 -2.50
CA GLN A 93 -38.06 -2.10 -1.35
C GLN A 93 -37.27 -2.78 -0.21
N SER A 94 -36.00 -2.41 0.03
CA SER A 94 -35.33 -2.83 1.27
C SER A 94 -35.91 -2.13 2.50
N ALA A 95 -36.33 -2.90 3.51
CA ALA A 95 -36.79 -2.38 4.80
C ALA A 95 -35.65 -1.81 5.67
N ASN A 96 -34.39 -2.11 5.33
CA ASN A 96 -33.20 -1.54 5.96
C ASN A 96 -32.38 -0.79 4.90
N PRO A 97 -32.25 0.54 4.99
CA PRO A 97 -31.37 1.29 4.10
C PRO A 97 -29.92 0.85 4.32
N SER A 98 -29.14 0.78 3.23
CA SER A 98 -27.73 0.44 3.30
C SER A 98 -26.98 1.50 4.11
N PRO A 99 -26.05 1.13 5.00
CA PRO A 99 -25.28 2.11 5.74
C PRO A 99 -24.49 2.99 4.76
N GLU A 100 -24.48 4.28 5.02
CA GLU A 100 -23.62 5.21 4.29
C GLU A 100 -22.18 5.06 4.75
N ILE A 101 -21.27 5.01 3.78
CA ILE A 101 -19.83 4.97 4.01
C ILE A 101 -19.16 6.16 3.34
N ASP A 102 -18.07 6.61 3.93
CA ASP A 102 -17.21 7.59 3.29
C ASP A 102 -16.41 6.90 2.17
N THR A 103 -16.25 7.59 1.05
CA THR A 103 -15.62 7.10 -0.18
C THR A 103 -14.76 8.21 -0.77
N ILE A 104 -13.74 7.83 -1.54
CA ILE A 104 -12.91 8.78 -2.26
C ILE A 104 -13.11 8.59 -3.76
N THR A 105 -13.18 9.68 -4.51
CA THR A 105 -13.12 9.67 -5.97
C THR A 105 -11.84 10.37 -6.40
N LEU A 106 -11.08 9.70 -7.26
CA LEU A 106 -9.84 10.16 -7.86
C LEU A 106 -10.07 10.26 -9.36
N GLU A 107 -10.12 11.47 -9.89
CA GLU A 107 -10.37 11.75 -11.30
C GLU A 107 -9.08 12.25 -11.93
N LEU A 108 -8.48 11.41 -12.77
CA LEU A 108 -7.21 11.69 -13.42
C LEU A 108 -7.47 12.16 -14.85
N GLU A 109 -6.95 13.32 -15.20
CA GLU A 109 -6.86 13.75 -16.58
C GLU A 109 -5.43 13.54 -17.10
N ILE A 110 -5.27 12.76 -18.17
CA ILE A 110 -3.96 12.43 -18.74
C ILE A 110 -3.74 13.02 -20.12
N SER A 111 -2.47 13.18 -20.49
CA SER A 111 -2.04 13.73 -21.78
C SER A 111 -2.67 12.96 -22.96
N PRO A 112 -2.97 13.63 -24.09
CA PRO A 112 -3.56 12.95 -25.27
C PRO A 112 -2.73 11.75 -25.76
N ARG A 113 -1.41 11.83 -25.65
CA ARG A 113 -0.48 10.73 -26.00
C ARG A 113 -0.70 9.52 -25.09
N GLN A 114 -0.75 9.72 -23.78
CA GLN A 114 -1.00 8.64 -22.83
C GLN A 114 -2.43 8.10 -22.96
N TRP A 115 -3.40 8.96 -23.26
CA TRP A 115 -4.78 8.54 -23.50
C TRP A 115 -4.92 7.55 -24.67
N GLN A 116 -4.23 7.82 -25.79
CA GLN A 116 -4.20 6.89 -26.93
C GLN A 116 -3.64 5.52 -26.53
N ARG A 117 -2.54 5.49 -25.76
CA ARG A 117 -1.95 4.24 -25.26
C ARG A 117 -2.88 3.51 -24.30
N TYR A 118 -3.44 4.23 -23.33
CA TYR A 118 -4.36 3.71 -22.33
C TYR A 118 -5.56 3.02 -22.97
N ARG A 119 -6.18 3.64 -24.00
CA ARG A 119 -7.32 3.04 -24.71
C ARG A 119 -6.97 1.71 -25.37
N ASN A 120 -5.81 1.63 -26.02
CA ASN A 120 -5.36 0.40 -26.67
C ASN A 120 -5.13 -0.72 -25.63
N THR A 121 -4.46 -0.42 -24.52
CA THR A 121 -4.24 -1.38 -23.43
C THR A 121 -5.56 -1.80 -22.77
N ARG A 122 -6.51 -0.88 -22.57
CA ARG A 122 -7.81 -1.19 -21.99
C ARG A 122 -8.68 -2.06 -22.90
N GLN A 123 -8.66 -1.83 -24.22
CA GLN A 123 -9.37 -2.69 -25.17
C GLN A 123 -8.88 -4.14 -25.08
N LEU A 124 -7.56 -4.34 -24.95
CA LEU A 124 -6.99 -5.66 -24.67
C LEU A 124 -7.50 -6.26 -23.34
N ARG A 125 -7.59 -5.46 -22.27
CA ARG A 125 -8.12 -5.90 -20.96
C ARG A 125 -9.61 -6.27 -21.00
N GLN A 126 -10.44 -5.51 -21.73
CA GLN A 126 -11.89 -5.70 -21.78
C GLN A 126 -12.36 -6.78 -22.77
N GLY A 127 -11.54 -7.17 -23.75
CA GLY A 127 -11.82 -8.32 -24.62
C GLY A 127 -11.81 -9.68 -23.89
N SER A 128 -11.50 -9.70 -22.59
CA SER A 128 -11.29 -10.91 -21.76
C SER A 128 -12.55 -11.68 -21.40
N SER A 129 -13.74 -11.10 -21.53
CA SER A 129 -14.99 -11.74 -21.09
C SER A 129 -15.77 -12.49 -22.16
N GLY A 130 -15.30 -12.54 -23.41
CA GLY A 130 -16.00 -13.19 -24.52
C GLY A 130 -15.07 -13.93 -25.47
N CYS A 131 -14.66 -15.16 -25.12
CA CYS A 131 -14.02 -16.14 -26.02
C CYS A 131 -12.64 -15.80 -26.64
N GLY A 132 -11.99 -14.66 -26.33
CA GLY A 132 -10.98 -14.09 -27.23
C GLY A 132 -9.50 -14.02 -26.80
N LEU A 133 -9.15 -13.87 -25.51
CA LEU A 133 -7.72 -13.82 -25.13
C LEU A 133 -7.19 -15.21 -24.80
N CYS A 134 -6.16 -15.60 -25.54
CA CYS A 134 -5.25 -16.67 -25.16
C CYS A 134 -4.66 -16.35 -23.77
N GLY A 135 -4.46 -17.34 -22.89
CA GLY A 135 -3.86 -17.13 -21.56
C GLY A 135 -2.52 -16.37 -21.57
N HIS A 136 -1.81 -16.36 -22.70
CA HIS A 136 -0.59 -15.58 -22.90
C HIS A 136 -0.80 -14.06 -22.84
N GLU A 137 -1.90 -13.52 -23.37
CA GLU A 137 -2.13 -12.08 -23.41
C GLU A 137 -2.58 -11.53 -22.03
N ALA A 138 -3.37 -12.31 -21.30
CA ALA A 138 -3.69 -12.02 -19.90
C ALA A 138 -2.42 -12.05 -19.02
N LEU A 139 -1.54 -13.04 -19.25
CA LEU A 139 -0.26 -13.12 -18.55
C LEU A 139 0.66 -11.94 -18.90
N ALA A 140 0.74 -11.54 -20.18
CA ALA A 140 1.52 -10.38 -20.60
C ALA A 140 1.01 -9.08 -19.96
N THR A 141 -0.29 -8.98 -19.68
CA THR A 141 -0.88 -7.85 -18.96
C THR A 141 -0.47 -7.84 -17.49
N ALA A 142 -0.46 -9.00 -16.83
CA ALA A 142 0.00 -9.14 -15.44
C ALA A 142 1.53 -9.06 -15.28
N MET A 143 2.27 -9.32 -16.36
CA MET A 143 3.72 -9.35 -16.43
C MET A 143 4.22 -8.41 -17.52
N PRO A 144 4.01 -7.08 -17.38
CA PRO A 144 4.44 -6.13 -18.39
C PRO A 144 5.95 -6.18 -18.57
N ALA A 145 6.39 -6.07 -19.84
CA ALA A 145 7.80 -5.89 -20.15
C ALA A 145 8.25 -4.50 -19.68
N LEU A 146 9.24 -4.46 -18.80
CA LEU A 146 9.87 -3.23 -18.31
C LEU A 146 11.30 -3.14 -18.84
N ALA A 147 11.88 -1.94 -18.83
CA ALA A 147 13.30 -1.78 -19.11
C ALA A 147 14.10 -2.19 -17.86
N PRO A 148 15.16 -3.02 -17.98
CA PRO A 148 16.07 -3.27 -16.88
C PRO A 148 16.72 -1.98 -16.38
N LEU A 149 16.94 -1.90 -15.07
CA LEU A 149 17.59 -0.76 -14.43
C LEU A 149 19.09 -0.74 -14.75
N ALA A 150 19.68 0.44 -14.64
CA ALA A 150 21.14 0.53 -14.53
C ALA A 150 21.56 -0.17 -13.22
N PRO A 151 22.59 -1.03 -13.23
CA PRO A 151 23.11 -1.59 -11.99
C PRO A 151 23.49 -0.49 -11.00
N SER A 152 23.09 -0.66 -9.74
CA SER A 152 23.43 0.26 -8.65
C SER A 152 24.15 -0.48 -7.53
N ALA A 153 25.09 0.19 -6.87
CA ALA A 153 25.72 -0.34 -5.66
C ALA A 153 24.67 -0.65 -4.58
N LEU A 154 24.95 -1.65 -3.75
CA LEU A 154 24.16 -1.90 -2.55
C LEU A 154 24.34 -0.73 -1.55
N PRO A 155 23.34 -0.41 -0.73
CA PRO A 155 23.50 0.56 0.36
C PRO A 155 24.67 0.18 1.27
N ALA A 156 25.37 1.17 1.81
CA ALA A 156 26.50 0.95 2.69
C ALA A 156 26.06 0.19 3.97
N PRO A 157 26.92 -0.66 4.55
CA PRO A 157 26.57 -1.46 5.73
C PRO A 157 26.03 -0.63 6.91
N GLU A 158 26.57 0.57 7.15
CA GLU A 158 26.07 1.49 8.18
C GLU A 158 24.62 1.94 7.93
N GLN A 159 24.22 2.09 6.67
CA GLN A 159 22.86 2.51 6.28
C GLN A 159 21.83 1.39 6.43
N LEU A 160 22.29 0.15 6.68
CA LEU A 160 21.45 -1.04 6.83
C LEU A 160 21.21 -1.40 8.30
N GLN A 161 21.83 -0.69 9.23
CA GLN A 161 21.68 -0.92 10.67
C GLN A 161 20.40 -0.25 11.21
N GLY A 162 19.74 -0.91 12.17
CA GLY A 162 18.62 -0.32 12.91
C GLY A 162 17.35 -0.06 12.09
N LEU A 163 17.26 -0.57 10.86
CA LEU A 163 16.16 -0.27 9.93
C LEU A 163 14.76 -0.61 10.47
N GLN A 164 14.61 -1.67 11.27
CA GLN A 164 13.32 -1.99 11.88
C GLN A 164 12.89 -0.95 12.92
N ALA A 165 13.83 -0.51 13.77
CA ALA A 165 13.56 0.50 14.78
C ALA A 165 13.29 1.86 14.12
N LEU A 166 14.02 2.18 13.05
CA LEU A 166 13.78 3.35 12.23
C LEU A 166 12.35 3.33 11.67
N LEU A 167 11.95 2.27 10.97
CA LEU A 167 10.62 2.18 10.37
C LEU A 167 9.51 2.29 11.42
N ALA A 168 9.64 1.58 12.55
CA ALA A 168 8.68 1.67 13.65
C ALA A 168 8.56 3.10 14.20
N ARG A 169 9.68 3.81 14.35
CA ARG A 169 9.68 5.21 14.80
C ARG A 169 8.98 6.13 13.80
N GLU A 170 9.30 6.01 12.52
CA GLU A 170 8.69 6.83 11.45
C GLU A 170 7.18 6.54 11.32
N GLN A 171 6.75 5.29 11.52
CA GLN A 171 5.33 4.93 11.50
C GLN A 171 4.53 5.58 12.63
N LEU A 172 5.11 5.65 13.84
CA LEU A 172 4.46 6.26 15.00
C LEU A 172 4.28 7.78 14.88
N GLN A 173 5.04 8.43 13.99
CA GLN A 173 4.90 9.87 13.75
C GLN A 173 3.70 10.22 12.86
N GLN A 174 3.10 9.23 12.18
CA GLN A 174 1.96 9.47 11.31
C GLN A 174 0.64 9.30 12.08
N PRO A 175 -0.39 10.12 11.80
CA PRO A 175 -1.67 10.10 12.52
C PRO A 175 -2.56 8.89 12.16
N SER A 176 -2.09 7.98 11.32
CA SER A 176 -2.87 6.88 10.77
C SER A 176 -2.75 5.67 11.71
N GLY A 177 -3.88 5.12 12.18
CA GLY A 177 -3.96 4.12 13.25
C GLY A 177 -3.07 2.86 13.10
N ASN A 178 -3.14 1.98 14.10
CA ASN A 178 -2.28 0.79 14.12
C ASN A 178 -2.63 -0.21 13.01
N GLY A 179 -1.66 -1.02 12.60
CA GLY A 179 -1.87 -2.14 11.68
C GLY A 179 -1.73 -1.81 10.19
N LEU A 180 -1.25 -0.62 9.85
CA LEU A 180 -0.99 -0.22 8.47
C LEU A 180 0.36 -0.73 7.96
N HIS A 181 0.44 -0.95 6.64
CA HIS A 181 1.71 -1.10 5.96
C HIS A 181 2.37 0.26 5.78
N ALA A 182 3.71 0.26 5.76
CA ALA A 182 4.51 1.46 5.58
C ALA A 182 5.55 1.25 4.49
N ALA A 183 5.80 2.32 3.75
CA ALA A 183 6.89 2.49 2.82
C ALA A 183 7.70 3.71 3.26
N LEU A 184 8.97 3.49 3.59
CA LEU A 184 9.90 4.54 3.99
C LEU A 184 10.88 4.80 2.84
N LEU A 185 10.78 5.98 2.23
CA LEU A 185 11.74 6.45 1.24
C LEU A 185 12.99 6.99 1.93
N ARG A 186 14.15 6.58 1.42
CA ARG A 186 15.45 7.01 1.92
C ARG A 186 16.36 7.49 0.80
N ALA A 187 17.05 8.58 1.08
CA ALA A 187 18.08 9.15 0.23
C ALA A 187 19.32 8.24 0.11
N PRO A 188 20.20 8.47 -0.88
CA PRO A 188 21.41 7.67 -1.08
C PRO A 188 22.39 7.68 0.12
N ASP A 189 22.35 8.71 0.95
CA ASP A 189 23.12 8.83 2.20
C ASP A 189 22.46 8.10 3.39
N GLY A 190 21.23 7.62 3.22
CA GLY A 190 20.46 6.89 4.22
C GLY A 190 19.48 7.75 5.02
N GLU A 191 19.39 9.06 4.76
CA GLU A 191 18.40 9.96 5.35
C GLU A 191 16.97 9.52 4.99
N SER A 192 16.06 9.60 5.95
CA SER A 192 14.63 9.34 5.74
C SER A 192 13.97 10.57 5.09
N LEU A 193 13.43 10.42 3.88
CA LEU A 193 12.75 11.51 3.18
C LEU A 193 11.26 11.56 3.50
N CYS A 194 10.57 10.42 3.46
CA CYS A 194 9.17 10.33 3.83
C CYS A 194 8.78 8.90 4.23
N CYS A 195 7.84 8.77 5.16
CA CYS A 195 7.22 7.50 5.53
C CYS A 195 5.71 7.59 5.30
N LEU A 196 5.20 6.85 4.30
CA LEU A 196 3.79 6.86 3.96
C LEU A 196 3.17 5.50 4.23
N GLN A 197 1.92 5.52 4.68
CA GLN A 197 1.23 4.35 5.20
C GLN A 197 -0.09 4.12 4.48
N ASP A 198 -0.47 2.85 4.39
CA ASP A 198 -1.75 2.43 3.86
C ASP A 198 -2.12 1.02 4.35
N ILE A 199 -3.41 0.69 4.36
CA ILE A 199 -3.87 -0.67 4.65
C ILE A 199 -3.36 -1.66 3.59
N GLY A 200 -3.21 -1.22 2.35
CA GLY A 200 -2.59 -1.97 1.27
C GLY A 200 -1.09 -1.68 1.15
N ARG A 201 -0.24 -2.72 1.22
CA ARG A 201 1.22 -2.57 1.02
C ARG A 201 1.59 -1.95 -0.34
N HIS A 202 0.80 -2.22 -1.38
CA HIS A 202 1.02 -1.68 -2.71
C HIS A 202 0.68 -0.20 -2.77
N ASN A 203 -0.44 0.19 -2.14
CA ASN A 203 -0.83 1.58 -2.01
C ASN A 203 0.19 2.39 -1.20
N ALA A 204 0.79 1.81 -0.17
CA ALA A 204 1.86 2.47 0.60
C ALA A 204 3.08 2.77 -0.29
N LEU A 205 3.48 1.81 -1.14
CA LEU A 205 4.54 2.03 -2.12
C LEU A 205 4.14 3.07 -3.18
N ASP A 206 2.91 2.99 -3.70
CA ASP A 206 2.37 3.97 -4.66
C ASP A 206 2.39 5.38 -4.05
N LYS A 207 1.97 5.57 -2.80
CA LYS A 207 2.07 6.85 -2.09
C LYS A 207 3.50 7.38 -2.07
N VAL A 208 4.50 6.54 -1.77
CA VAL A 208 5.91 6.95 -1.80
C VAL A 208 6.38 7.34 -3.19
N ILE A 209 6.04 6.54 -4.21
CA ILE A 209 6.39 6.84 -5.60
C ILE A 209 5.77 8.16 -6.03
N GLY A 210 4.48 8.37 -5.77
CA GLY A 210 3.80 9.60 -6.12
C GLY A 210 4.31 10.80 -5.34
N HIS A 211 4.65 10.65 -4.06
CA HIS A 211 5.29 11.71 -3.30
C HIS A 211 6.63 12.12 -3.92
N ALA A 212 7.48 11.16 -4.28
CA ALA A 212 8.74 11.44 -4.96
C ALA A 212 8.53 12.18 -6.28
N LEU A 213 7.57 11.74 -7.11
CA LEU A 213 7.22 12.40 -8.37
C LEU A 213 6.75 13.85 -8.16
N LEU A 214 5.85 14.08 -7.20
CA LEU A 214 5.33 15.40 -6.87
C LEU A 214 6.42 16.34 -6.34
N GLN A 215 7.45 15.80 -5.68
CA GLN A 215 8.60 16.56 -5.19
C GLN A 215 9.75 16.67 -6.22
N GLY A 216 9.61 16.09 -7.41
CA GLY A 216 10.68 16.06 -8.42
C GLY A 216 11.90 15.23 -7.99
N VAL A 217 11.73 14.28 -7.07
CA VAL A 217 12.79 13.40 -6.58
C VAL A 217 12.90 12.17 -7.49
N ALA A 218 14.03 12.07 -8.16
CA ALA A 218 14.40 10.90 -8.96
C ALA A 218 14.79 9.74 -8.02
N LEU A 219 14.17 8.57 -8.18
CA LEU A 219 14.36 7.42 -7.27
C LEU A 219 15.60 6.57 -7.60
N GLU A 220 16.34 6.93 -8.65
CA GLU A 220 17.67 6.40 -8.89
C GLU A 220 18.56 6.65 -7.66
N ASN A 221 19.32 5.62 -7.27
CA ASN A 221 20.16 5.55 -6.07
C ASN A 221 19.42 5.66 -4.72
N HIS A 222 18.09 5.82 -4.73
CA HIS A 222 17.29 5.82 -3.51
C HIS A 222 16.93 4.40 -3.10
N SER A 223 16.47 4.29 -1.85
CA SER A 223 15.95 3.04 -1.33
C SER A 223 14.58 3.21 -0.70
N VAL A 224 13.72 2.20 -0.84
CA VAL A 224 12.44 2.14 -0.11
C VAL A 224 12.46 0.94 0.81
N LEU A 225 12.19 1.16 2.10
CA LEU A 225 12.00 0.12 3.09
C LEU A 225 10.51 -0.13 3.33
N MET A 226 10.06 -1.35 2.99
CA MET A 226 8.69 -1.81 3.16
C MET A 226 8.52 -2.59 4.47
N SER A 227 7.44 -2.33 5.22
CA SER A 227 7.08 -3.13 6.39
C SER A 227 6.57 -4.54 6.03
N SER A 228 6.22 -4.77 4.76
CA SER A 228 5.60 -6.01 4.28
C SER A 228 6.62 -7.04 3.73
N ARG A 229 6.09 -8.14 3.19
CA ARG A 229 6.80 -9.02 2.24
C ARG A 229 6.94 -8.33 0.88
N SER A 230 7.87 -8.82 0.05
CA SER A 230 7.99 -8.39 -1.34
C SER A 230 7.30 -9.37 -2.30
N SER A 231 6.40 -8.84 -3.13
CA SER A 231 5.67 -9.56 -4.19
C SER A 231 6.09 -9.06 -5.57
N VAL A 232 5.74 -9.82 -6.60
CA VAL A 232 6.00 -9.47 -8.02
C VAL A 232 5.56 -8.03 -8.34
N GLU A 233 4.35 -7.65 -7.96
CA GLU A 233 3.83 -6.31 -8.21
C GLU A 233 4.65 -5.21 -7.52
N LEU A 234 5.17 -5.45 -6.31
CA LEU A 234 6.02 -4.45 -5.63
C LEU A 234 7.35 -4.28 -6.37
N VAL A 235 7.92 -5.37 -6.88
CA VAL A 235 9.12 -5.32 -7.74
C VAL A 235 8.83 -4.58 -9.04
N GLN A 236 7.71 -4.86 -9.71
CA GLN A 236 7.33 -4.17 -10.95
C GLN A 236 7.13 -2.67 -10.73
N LYS A 237 6.43 -2.28 -9.65
CA LYS A 237 6.22 -0.87 -9.29
C LYS A 237 7.55 -0.17 -9.00
N ALA A 238 8.45 -0.82 -8.24
CA ALA A 238 9.79 -0.29 -7.96
C ALA A 238 10.65 -0.13 -9.23
N VAL A 239 10.66 -1.14 -10.10
CA VAL A 239 11.40 -1.09 -11.39
C VAL A 239 10.84 0.00 -12.30
N ARG A 240 9.52 0.12 -12.43
CA ARG A 240 8.91 1.17 -13.24
C ARG A 240 9.26 2.56 -12.69
N ALA A 241 9.27 2.72 -11.37
CA ALA A 241 9.69 3.93 -10.66
C ALA A 241 11.21 4.17 -10.67
N ARG A 242 11.99 3.31 -11.33
CA ARG A 242 13.46 3.38 -11.41
C ARG A 242 14.16 3.38 -10.05
N LEU A 243 13.51 2.81 -9.04
CA LEU A 243 14.08 2.67 -7.71
C LEU A 243 15.28 1.72 -7.74
N SER A 244 16.40 2.14 -7.17
CA SER A 244 17.61 1.31 -7.13
C SER A 244 17.53 0.17 -6.13
N THR A 245 17.02 0.43 -4.93
CA THR A 245 16.97 -0.58 -3.86
C THR A 245 15.59 -0.69 -3.20
N LEU A 246 15.04 -1.91 -3.19
CA LEU A 246 13.84 -2.26 -2.43
C LEU A 246 14.21 -3.13 -1.24
N LEU A 247 14.05 -2.60 -0.03
CA LEU A 247 14.21 -3.34 1.22
C LEU A 247 12.84 -3.76 1.76
N HIS A 248 12.79 -4.89 2.45
CA HIS A 248 11.55 -5.37 3.05
C HIS A 248 11.78 -6.17 4.34
N LEU A 249 10.83 -6.12 5.28
CA LEU A 249 10.92 -6.85 6.55
C LEU A 249 10.44 -8.31 6.45
N GLY A 250 9.48 -8.59 5.56
CA GLY A 250 9.00 -9.96 5.29
C GLY A 250 9.93 -10.74 4.35
N SER A 251 9.67 -12.02 4.06
CA SER A 251 10.40 -12.73 2.99
C SER A 251 9.88 -12.35 1.59
N PRO A 252 10.72 -12.36 0.53
CA PRO A 252 10.25 -12.20 -0.84
C PRO A 252 9.72 -13.53 -1.40
N SER A 253 8.84 -13.48 -2.41
CA SER A 253 8.50 -14.68 -3.18
C SER A 253 9.60 -15.04 -4.16
N THR A 254 9.69 -16.31 -4.57
CA THR A 254 10.70 -16.79 -5.53
C THR A 254 10.64 -16.03 -6.85
N LEU A 255 9.44 -15.80 -7.37
CA LEU A 255 9.24 -15.04 -8.60
C LEU A 255 9.63 -13.55 -8.45
N ALA A 256 9.41 -12.95 -7.27
CA ALA A 256 9.87 -11.59 -7.01
C ALA A 256 11.40 -11.48 -7.06
N ILE A 257 12.11 -12.47 -6.51
CA ILE A 257 13.58 -12.56 -6.58
C ILE A 257 14.04 -12.68 -8.03
N GLN A 258 13.43 -13.57 -8.80
CA GLN A 258 13.77 -13.77 -10.22
C GLN A 258 13.59 -12.48 -11.04
N LEU A 259 12.48 -11.78 -10.83
CA LEU A 259 12.24 -10.50 -11.51
C LEU A 259 13.20 -9.41 -11.07
N ALA A 260 13.51 -9.31 -9.77
CA ALA A 260 14.45 -8.33 -9.28
C ALA A 260 15.84 -8.52 -9.91
N ARG A 261 16.30 -9.78 -10.04
CA ARG A 261 17.54 -10.10 -10.76
C ARG A 261 17.46 -9.73 -12.24
N HIS A 262 16.38 -10.11 -12.92
CA HIS A 262 16.17 -9.82 -14.34
C HIS A 262 16.20 -8.32 -14.63
N TYR A 263 15.53 -7.52 -13.81
CA TYR A 263 15.45 -6.07 -13.95
C TYR A 263 16.55 -5.31 -13.21
N ARG A 264 17.52 -6.00 -12.59
CA ARG A 264 18.67 -5.42 -11.88
C ARG A 264 18.28 -4.48 -10.72
N LEU A 265 17.15 -4.79 -10.06
CA LEU A 265 16.73 -4.14 -8.82
C LEU A 265 17.46 -4.78 -7.64
N ASN A 266 18.07 -3.97 -6.77
CA ASN A 266 18.59 -4.48 -5.50
C ASN A 266 17.41 -4.86 -4.60
N LEU A 267 17.28 -6.15 -4.28
CA LEU A 267 16.21 -6.68 -3.42
C LEU A 267 16.80 -7.25 -2.14
N LEU A 268 16.54 -6.59 -1.02
CA LEU A 268 17.14 -6.90 0.28
C LEU A 268 16.06 -7.19 1.32
N GLN A 269 16.32 -8.20 2.16
CA GLN A 269 15.48 -8.53 3.31
C GLN A 269 16.18 -8.13 4.61
N VAL A 270 15.47 -7.43 5.49
CA VAL A 270 15.90 -7.22 6.88
C VAL A 270 15.21 -8.25 7.77
N THR A 271 15.94 -9.25 8.26
CA THR A 271 15.39 -10.33 9.07
C THR A 271 15.08 -9.87 10.50
N ARG A 272 14.24 -10.60 11.23
CA ARG A 272 13.92 -10.31 12.64
C ARG A 272 15.16 -10.20 13.54
N GLN A 273 16.25 -10.89 13.19
CA GLN A 273 17.54 -10.83 13.89
C GLN A 273 18.43 -9.64 13.45
N GLN A 274 17.86 -8.62 12.80
CA GLN A 274 18.56 -7.44 12.26
C GLN A 274 19.68 -7.79 11.26
N ARG A 275 19.58 -8.94 10.58
CA ARG A 275 20.52 -9.30 9.50
C ARG A 275 19.93 -8.87 8.17
N VAL A 276 20.79 -8.40 7.28
CA VAL A 276 20.38 -8.08 5.91
C VAL A 276 20.80 -9.20 4.96
N GLN A 277 19.82 -9.74 4.24
CA GLN A 277 20.04 -10.75 3.21
C GLN A 277 19.80 -10.12 1.84
N VAL A 278 20.79 -10.21 0.95
CA VAL A 278 20.69 -9.76 -0.44
C VAL A 278 20.12 -10.91 -1.27
N HIS A 279 18.96 -10.70 -1.88
CA HIS A 279 18.32 -11.68 -2.77
C HIS A 279 18.62 -11.39 -4.25
N ALA A 280 18.73 -10.11 -4.59
CA ALA A 280 19.17 -9.62 -5.89
C ALA A 280 20.07 -8.38 -5.72
N GLY A 281 21.13 -8.30 -6.50
CA GLY A 281 22.10 -7.20 -6.53
C GLY A 281 23.26 -7.49 -7.49
N PRO A 282 24.18 -6.53 -7.73
CA PRO A 282 25.25 -6.67 -8.72
C PRO A 282 26.14 -7.90 -8.50
N ASP A 283 26.34 -8.32 -7.25
CA ASP A 283 27.17 -9.49 -6.90
C ASP A 283 26.36 -10.77 -6.65
N SER A 284 25.05 -10.78 -6.94
CA SER A 284 24.17 -11.94 -6.68
C SER A 284 24.24 -13.05 -7.74
N GLU A 285 25.14 -12.95 -8.71
CA GLU A 285 25.41 -13.98 -9.72
C GLU A 285 26.33 -15.11 -9.23
N THR A 286 26.07 -15.72 -8.06
CA THR A 286 26.70 -17.01 -7.73
C THR A 286 25.87 -17.80 -6.72
N THR A 287 24.77 -18.42 -7.14
CA THR A 287 24.54 -19.85 -6.84
C THR A 287 23.44 -20.38 -7.76
N PRO A 288 23.72 -21.42 -8.58
CA PRO A 288 22.68 -22.19 -9.26
C PRO A 288 21.79 -22.93 -8.26
#